data_AF-A0A183U3J4-F1
#
_entry.id   AF-A0A183U3J4-F1
#
_cell.length_a   1.000
_cell.length_b   1.000
_cell.length_c   1.000
_cell.angle_alpha   90.00
_cell.angle_beta   90.00
_cell.angle_gamma   90.00
#
_symmetry.space_group_name_H-M   'P 1'
#
loop_
_entity.id
_entity.type
_entity.pdbx_description
1 polymer ?
#
loop_
_entity_poly.entity_id
_entity_poly.type
_entity_poly.pdbx_seq_one_letter_code
_entity_poly.pdbx_strand_id
1 'polypeptide(L)'
;EDYLRILRYFRFFGRIAKSGNAHEESTLDAIVANKQGLKNISGERIWSELKKICVGRFGADVLTVMLSRCGLTSLLGLPEDSSMAEYHEIFDYNSGRSLEPMTPLSSCKLSNAEKSLAEFIVKMRDEARANIDRMKYFKDMILDLEKAPGHNRKKMGGREMVVELAKYIRASPQFIEEIGLWEMPEFPVNGRDLMGTGVKGGPVMRKVLTHLFEVWKKSDYKIVRDELLSHITAELLQLTEDDSIRRCEKRKSESSSDKEVEGEFFIPLHEELFFF
;
A
#
# COMPACT_ATOMS: atom_id res chain seq x y z
N GLU A 1 -32.73 16.14 0.18
CA GLU A 1 -32.71 15.53 1.52
C GLU A 1 -31.33 14.95 1.86
N ASP A 2 -30.87 13.89 1.19
CA ASP A 2 -29.53 13.30 1.39
C ASP A 2 -28.91 12.91 0.04
N TYR A 3 -27.92 13.67 -0.44
CA TYR A 3 -27.28 13.41 -1.74
C TYR A 3 -26.46 12.11 -1.76
N LEU A 4 -26.13 11.52 -0.60
CA LEU A 4 -25.52 10.19 -0.52
C LEU A 4 -26.43 9.09 -1.09
N ARG A 5 -27.74 9.36 -1.24
CA ARG A 5 -28.69 8.45 -1.92
C ARG A 5 -28.27 8.14 -3.36
N ILE A 6 -27.53 9.03 -4.03
CA ILE A 6 -26.97 8.79 -5.36
C ILE A 6 -26.05 7.55 -5.33
N LEU A 7 -25.09 7.51 -4.39
CA LEU A 7 -24.17 6.37 -4.29
C LEU A 7 -24.87 5.11 -3.77
N ARG A 8 -25.83 5.27 -2.86
CA ARG A 8 -26.63 4.14 -2.37
C ARG A 8 -27.45 3.49 -3.48
N TYR A 9 -27.96 4.28 -4.45
CA TYR A 9 -28.62 3.73 -5.63
C TYR A 9 -27.70 2.76 -6.36
N PHE A 10 -26.48 3.19 -6.74
CA PHE A 10 -25.51 2.32 -7.43
C PHE A 10 -25.16 1.08 -6.62
N ARG A 11 -24.94 1.23 -5.31
CA ARG A 11 -24.67 0.09 -4.42
C ARG A 11 -25.81 -0.92 -4.41
N PHE A 12 -27.05 -0.45 -4.26
CA PHE A 12 -28.21 -1.34 -4.21
C PHE A 12 -28.51 -1.94 -5.58
N PHE A 13 -28.36 -1.16 -6.65
CA PHE A 13 -28.50 -1.61 -8.03
C PHE A 13 -27.58 -2.82 -8.28
N GLY A 14 -26.28 -2.71 -7.99
CA GLY A 14 -25.34 -3.82 -8.18
C GLY A 14 -25.75 -5.10 -7.42
N ARG A 15 -26.38 -4.94 -6.25
CA ARG A 15 -26.88 -6.08 -5.45
C ARG A 15 -28.10 -6.76 -6.07
N ILE A 16 -29.11 -5.99 -6.50
CA ILE A 16 -30.44 -6.51 -6.84
C ILE A 16 -30.68 -6.68 -8.34
N ALA A 17 -29.94 -5.96 -9.20
CA ALA A 17 -30.20 -5.95 -10.62
C ALA A 17 -29.96 -7.33 -11.26
N LYS A 18 -30.56 -7.54 -12.44
CA LYS A 18 -30.31 -8.72 -13.28
C LYS A 18 -29.09 -8.55 -14.18
N SER A 19 -28.78 -7.31 -14.55
CA SER A 19 -27.68 -6.91 -15.44
C SER A 19 -27.06 -5.62 -14.91
N GLY A 20 -25.74 -5.48 -15.08
CA GLY A 20 -24.97 -4.30 -14.64
C GLY A 20 -25.29 -3.01 -15.40
N ASN A 21 -25.97 -3.09 -16.55
CA ASN A 21 -26.28 -1.94 -17.41
C ASN A 21 -27.78 -1.60 -17.49
N ALA A 22 -28.63 -2.36 -16.79
CA ALA A 22 -30.09 -2.24 -16.85
C ALA A 22 -30.65 -1.08 -15.99
N HIS A 23 -30.03 0.10 -16.05
CA HIS A 23 -30.46 1.29 -15.32
C HIS A 23 -31.67 1.94 -15.98
N GLU A 24 -32.58 2.48 -15.18
CA GLU A 24 -33.68 3.31 -15.68
C GLU A 24 -33.15 4.71 -16.04
N GLU A 25 -33.43 5.16 -17.26
CA GLU A 25 -32.91 6.42 -17.79
C GLU A 25 -33.36 7.64 -16.96
N SER A 26 -34.63 7.67 -16.56
CA SER A 26 -35.19 8.73 -15.70
C SER A 26 -34.44 8.88 -14.36
N THR A 27 -33.93 7.77 -13.81
CA THR A 27 -33.16 7.75 -12.57
C THR A 27 -31.76 8.30 -12.80
N LEU A 28 -31.13 7.96 -13.93
CA LEU A 28 -29.82 8.50 -14.30
C LEU A 28 -29.91 10.02 -14.56
N ASP A 29 -30.96 10.49 -15.23
CA ASP A 29 -31.20 11.92 -15.44
C ASP A 29 -31.35 12.67 -14.11
N ALA A 30 -32.13 12.10 -13.17
CA ALA A 30 -32.27 12.67 -11.83
C ALA A 30 -30.93 12.72 -11.08
N ILE A 31 -30.07 11.71 -11.23
CA ILE A 31 -28.72 11.70 -10.66
C ILE A 31 -27.85 12.80 -11.30
N VAL A 32 -27.83 12.91 -12.62
CA VAL A 32 -27.06 13.91 -13.35
C VAL A 32 -27.47 15.33 -12.95
N ALA A 33 -28.78 15.59 -12.83
CA ALA A 33 -29.31 16.88 -12.40
C ALA A 33 -28.92 17.24 -10.96
N ASN A 34 -28.70 16.25 -10.09
CA ASN A 34 -28.48 16.45 -8.66
C ASN A 34 -27.05 16.16 -8.16
N LYS A 35 -26.14 15.69 -9.04
CA LYS A 35 -24.81 15.20 -8.65
C LYS A 35 -23.96 16.22 -7.89
N GLN A 36 -24.12 17.51 -8.16
CA GLN A 36 -23.37 18.58 -7.49
C GLN A 36 -23.62 18.61 -5.97
N GLY A 37 -24.77 18.11 -5.51
CA GLY A 37 -25.06 17.99 -4.09
C GLY A 37 -24.15 17.02 -3.33
N LEU A 38 -23.40 16.15 -4.03
CA LEU A 38 -22.37 15.31 -3.41
C LEU A 38 -21.21 16.13 -2.80
N LYS A 39 -20.97 17.35 -3.27
CA LYS A 39 -19.99 18.28 -2.67
C LYS A 39 -20.28 18.60 -1.20
N ASN A 40 -21.54 18.43 -0.78
CA ASN A 40 -21.99 18.68 0.60
C ASN A 40 -21.91 17.43 1.49
N ILE A 41 -21.39 16.31 0.98
CA ILE A 41 -21.25 15.06 1.71
C ILE A 41 -19.78 14.87 2.11
N SER A 42 -19.53 14.42 3.33
CA SER A 42 -18.16 14.16 3.78
C SER A 42 -17.48 13.06 2.94
N GLY A 43 -16.19 13.25 2.68
CA GLY A 43 -15.37 12.29 1.92
C GLY A 43 -15.40 10.87 2.52
N GLU A 44 -15.40 10.75 3.84
CA GLU A 44 -15.51 9.44 4.52
C GLU A 44 -16.79 8.68 4.17
N ARG A 45 -17.93 9.39 4.08
CA ARG A 45 -19.22 8.79 3.74
C ARG A 45 -19.27 8.39 2.27
N ILE A 46 -18.73 9.23 1.39
CA ILE A 46 -18.55 8.90 -0.03
C ILE A 46 -17.70 7.64 -0.15
N TRP A 47 -16.57 7.60 0.54
CA TRP A 47 -15.62 6.48 0.50
C TRP A 47 -16.22 5.17 1.02
N SER A 48 -17.01 5.24 2.09
CA SER A 48 -17.72 4.08 2.65
C SER A 48 -18.72 3.46 1.67
N GLU A 49 -19.33 4.26 0.79
CA GLU A 49 -20.22 3.75 -0.27
C GLU A 49 -19.42 3.29 -1.49
N LEU A 50 -18.44 4.06 -1.94
CA LEU A 50 -17.61 3.73 -3.11
C LEU A 50 -16.94 2.36 -2.95
N LYS A 51 -16.33 2.09 -1.79
CA LYS A 51 -15.73 0.78 -1.49
C LYS A 51 -16.69 -0.38 -1.68
N LYS A 52 -17.95 -0.22 -1.30
CA LYS A 52 -18.98 -1.27 -1.43
C LYS A 52 -19.46 -1.44 -2.87
N ILE A 53 -19.43 -0.37 -3.66
CA ILE A 53 -19.79 -0.39 -5.08
C ILE A 53 -18.69 -1.11 -5.86
N CYS A 54 -17.42 -0.74 -5.64
CA CYS A 54 -16.29 -1.22 -6.43
C CYS A 54 -16.14 -2.75 -6.39
N VAL A 55 -16.28 -3.37 -5.23
CA VAL A 55 -16.20 -4.84 -5.08
C VAL A 55 -17.57 -5.52 -5.06
N GLY A 56 -18.64 -4.74 -5.25
CA GLY A 56 -20.01 -5.24 -5.27
C GLY A 56 -20.29 -6.05 -6.53
N ARG A 57 -21.40 -6.79 -6.53
CA ARG A 57 -21.88 -7.47 -7.74
C ARG A 57 -22.09 -6.44 -8.86
N PHE A 58 -21.61 -6.77 -10.06
CA PHE A 58 -21.53 -5.86 -11.21
C PHE A 58 -20.70 -4.59 -10.96
N GLY A 59 -19.77 -4.60 -10.01
CA GLY A 59 -19.01 -3.41 -9.60
C GLY A 59 -18.33 -2.69 -10.77
N ALA A 60 -17.79 -3.44 -11.74
CA ALA A 60 -17.19 -2.87 -12.94
C ALA A 60 -18.18 -2.13 -13.84
N ASP A 61 -19.30 -2.75 -14.20
CA ASP A 61 -20.37 -2.11 -14.99
C ASP A 61 -20.95 -0.89 -14.28
N VAL A 62 -21.29 -1.07 -13.01
CA VAL A 62 -21.91 -0.03 -12.17
C VAL A 62 -20.99 1.17 -12.02
N LEU A 63 -19.69 0.94 -11.79
CA LEU A 63 -18.70 2.00 -11.73
C LEU A 63 -18.56 2.71 -13.08
N THR A 64 -18.53 1.98 -14.20
CA THR A 64 -18.50 2.59 -15.54
C THR A 64 -19.71 3.49 -15.79
N VAL A 65 -20.92 3.04 -15.47
CA VAL A 65 -22.13 3.88 -15.63
C VAL A 65 -22.07 5.10 -14.69
N MET A 66 -21.67 4.89 -13.43
CA MET A 66 -21.54 5.96 -12.44
C MET A 66 -20.54 7.04 -12.89
N LEU A 67 -19.39 6.65 -13.45
CA LEU A 67 -18.35 7.58 -13.87
C LEU A 67 -18.65 8.20 -15.23
N SER A 68 -18.89 7.38 -16.26
CA SER A 68 -19.00 7.85 -17.64
C SER A 68 -20.36 8.47 -17.95
N ARG A 69 -21.47 7.85 -17.53
CA ARG A 69 -22.81 8.37 -17.85
C ARG A 69 -23.23 9.48 -16.89
N CYS A 70 -22.94 9.33 -15.60
CA CYS A 70 -23.34 10.34 -14.62
C CYS A 70 -22.28 11.44 -14.41
N GLY A 71 -21.05 11.25 -14.91
CA GLY A 71 -19.97 12.24 -14.78
C GLY A 71 -19.64 12.53 -13.31
N LEU A 72 -19.48 11.47 -12.52
CA LEU A 72 -19.20 11.55 -11.07
C LEU A 72 -17.70 11.50 -10.72
N THR A 73 -16.82 11.30 -11.70
CA THR A 73 -15.37 11.09 -11.52
C THR A 73 -14.71 12.14 -10.61
N SER A 74 -14.80 13.43 -10.95
CA SER A 74 -14.20 14.51 -10.18
C SER A 74 -14.85 14.71 -8.80
N LEU A 75 -16.14 14.40 -8.67
CA LEU A 75 -16.87 14.49 -7.40
C LEU A 75 -16.51 13.38 -6.41
N LEU A 76 -15.93 12.29 -6.90
CA LEU A 76 -15.50 11.15 -6.11
C LEU A 76 -13.99 11.18 -5.80
N GLY A 77 -13.26 12.22 -6.22
CA GLY A 77 -11.81 12.30 -6.06
C GLY A 77 -11.05 11.30 -6.93
N LEU A 78 -11.66 10.88 -8.05
CA LEU A 78 -11.04 10.01 -9.03
C LEU A 78 -10.48 10.86 -10.19
N PRO A 79 -9.35 10.47 -10.79
CA PRO A 79 -8.82 11.12 -11.99
C PRO A 79 -9.71 10.93 -13.20
N GLU A 80 -9.75 11.94 -14.05
CA GLU A 80 -10.45 11.88 -15.34
C GLU A 80 -9.80 10.90 -16.32
N ASP A 81 -8.50 10.60 -16.17
CA ASP A 81 -7.75 9.66 -17.02
C ASP A 81 -7.74 8.21 -16.48
N SER A 82 -8.64 7.88 -15.55
CA SER A 82 -8.73 6.53 -14.97
C SER A 82 -9.07 5.48 -16.04
N SER A 83 -8.20 4.49 -16.23
CA SER A 83 -8.44 3.39 -17.18
C SER A 83 -9.46 2.40 -16.61
N MET A 84 -10.71 2.53 -17.05
CA MET A 84 -11.74 1.55 -16.71
C MET A 84 -11.49 0.17 -17.31
N ALA A 85 -10.72 0.07 -18.40
CA ALA A 85 -10.39 -1.23 -19.01
C ALA A 85 -9.57 -2.11 -18.05
N GLU A 86 -8.53 -1.55 -17.42
CA GLU A 86 -7.71 -2.30 -16.46
C GLU A 86 -8.52 -2.63 -15.19
N TYR A 87 -9.40 -1.73 -14.75
CA TYR A 87 -10.34 -2.01 -13.67
C TYR A 87 -11.21 -3.24 -13.97
N HIS A 88 -11.86 -3.29 -15.13
CA HIS A 88 -12.72 -4.39 -15.56
C HIS A 88 -11.95 -5.71 -15.59
N GLU A 89 -10.76 -5.71 -16.19
CA GLU A 89 -9.92 -6.90 -16.26
C GLU A 89 -9.52 -7.44 -14.88
N ILE A 90 -9.15 -6.57 -13.94
CA ILE A 90 -8.80 -6.98 -12.56
C ILE A 90 -10.04 -7.51 -11.84
N PHE A 91 -11.17 -6.82 -11.97
CA PHE A 91 -12.42 -7.18 -11.32
C PHE A 91 -12.93 -8.55 -11.80
N ASP A 92 -13.00 -8.76 -13.12
CA ASP A 92 -13.52 -9.99 -13.72
C ASP A 92 -12.62 -11.20 -13.43
N TYR A 93 -11.29 -11.01 -13.51
CA TYR A 93 -10.33 -12.06 -13.19
C TYR A 93 -10.47 -12.57 -11.74
N ASN A 94 -10.82 -11.68 -10.83
CA ASN A 94 -11.00 -11.98 -9.42
C ASN A 94 -12.46 -12.28 -9.05
N SER A 95 -13.33 -12.52 -10.03
CA SER A 95 -14.71 -12.93 -9.77
C SER A 95 -14.77 -14.20 -8.91
N GLY A 96 -15.60 -14.16 -7.87
CA GLY A 96 -15.73 -15.25 -6.89
C GLY A 96 -14.66 -15.29 -5.80
N ARG A 97 -13.72 -14.33 -5.77
CA ARG A 97 -12.72 -14.18 -4.69
C ARG A 97 -13.04 -12.97 -3.82
N SER A 98 -12.53 -12.96 -2.59
CA SER A 98 -12.48 -11.73 -1.80
C SER A 98 -11.43 -10.80 -2.39
N LEU A 99 -11.83 -9.61 -2.81
CA LEU A 99 -10.96 -8.58 -3.40
C LEU A 99 -11.05 -7.33 -2.54
N GLU A 100 -9.91 -6.76 -2.14
CA GLU A 100 -9.90 -5.50 -1.41
C GLU A 100 -10.29 -4.36 -2.36
N PRO A 101 -11.14 -3.39 -1.97
CA PRO A 101 -11.59 -2.32 -2.87
C PRO A 101 -10.45 -1.50 -3.49
N MET A 102 -9.34 -1.36 -2.76
CA MET A 102 -8.16 -0.64 -3.24
C MET A 102 -7.44 -1.36 -4.36
N THR A 103 -7.58 -2.67 -4.47
CA THR A 103 -6.90 -3.47 -5.48
C THR A 103 -7.37 -3.06 -6.88
N PRO A 104 -8.65 -3.20 -7.27
CA PRO A 104 -9.08 -2.76 -8.59
C PRO A 104 -9.06 -1.23 -8.71
N LEU A 105 -9.30 -0.48 -7.63
CA LEU A 105 -9.23 0.99 -7.66
C LEU A 105 -7.81 1.53 -7.86
N SER A 106 -6.75 0.74 -7.65
CA SER A 106 -5.37 1.18 -7.92
C SER A 106 -5.08 1.42 -9.40
N SER A 107 -5.94 0.94 -10.31
CA SER A 107 -5.88 1.30 -11.73
C SER A 107 -6.41 2.71 -12.01
N CYS A 108 -7.27 3.24 -11.13
CA CYS A 108 -7.68 4.64 -11.11
C CYS A 108 -6.67 5.39 -10.24
N LYS A 109 -5.98 6.44 -10.72
CA LYS A 109 -4.95 7.13 -9.89
C LYS A 109 -5.55 7.90 -8.69
N LEU A 110 -5.87 7.23 -7.58
CA LEU A 110 -6.59 7.87 -6.47
C LEU A 110 -5.83 9.06 -5.85
N SER A 111 -6.52 10.19 -5.63
CA SER A 111 -5.84 11.40 -5.15
C SER A 111 -5.58 11.46 -3.64
N ASN A 112 -6.41 10.91 -2.73
CA ASN A 112 -6.01 10.65 -1.32
C ASN A 112 -7.14 9.96 -0.51
N ALA A 113 -7.30 8.64 -0.63
CA ALA A 113 -7.98 7.81 0.38
C ALA A 113 -7.39 6.39 0.36
N GLU A 114 -7.06 5.83 1.54
CA GLU A 114 -6.44 4.50 1.70
C GLU A 114 -5.12 4.29 0.94
N LYS A 115 -4.26 5.33 1.02
CA LYS A 115 -2.92 5.42 0.43
C LYS A 115 -2.10 4.12 0.54
N SER A 116 -2.02 3.48 1.71
CA SER A 116 -0.97 2.49 1.93
C SER A 116 -1.01 1.27 1.01
N LEU A 117 -2.20 0.73 0.70
CA LEU A 117 -2.32 -0.43 -0.20
C LEU A 117 -2.23 0.02 -1.66
N ALA A 118 -2.93 1.09 -2.04
CA ALA A 118 -2.89 1.59 -3.41
C ALA A 118 -1.50 2.10 -3.81
N GLU A 119 -0.83 2.87 -2.96
CA GLU A 119 0.56 3.30 -3.17
C GLU A 119 1.49 2.11 -3.30
N PHE A 120 1.30 1.09 -2.46
CA PHE A 120 2.10 -0.12 -2.53
C PHE A 120 1.88 -0.84 -3.86
N ILE A 121 0.63 -1.05 -4.28
CA ILE A 121 0.30 -1.70 -5.55
C ILE A 121 0.86 -0.88 -6.72
N VAL A 122 0.60 0.42 -6.77
CA VAL A 122 1.10 1.31 -7.84
C VAL A 122 2.62 1.32 -7.90
N LYS A 123 3.30 1.34 -6.75
CA LYS A 123 4.76 1.30 -6.68
C LYS A 123 5.35 -0.03 -7.15
N MET A 124 4.70 -1.15 -6.81
CA MET A 124 5.28 -2.48 -7.01
C MET A 124 4.75 -3.22 -8.26
N ARG A 125 3.63 -2.80 -8.85
CA ARG A 125 2.93 -3.55 -9.91
C ARG A 125 3.78 -3.89 -11.12
N ASP A 126 4.66 -3.00 -11.55
CA ASP A 126 5.44 -3.21 -12.78
C ASP A 126 6.57 -4.21 -12.55
N GLU A 127 7.27 -4.11 -11.42
CA GLU A 127 8.25 -5.12 -11.01
C GLU A 127 7.60 -6.47 -10.70
N ALA A 128 6.42 -6.47 -10.06
CA ALA A 128 5.69 -7.67 -9.75
C ALA A 128 5.19 -8.39 -11.01
N ARG A 129 4.74 -7.64 -12.04
CA ARG A 129 4.43 -8.19 -13.38
C ARG A 129 5.64 -8.86 -14.02
N ALA A 130 6.81 -8.22 -13.96
CA ALA A 130 8.04 -8.78 -14.51
C ALA A 130 8.51 -10.05 -13.77
N ASN A 131 8.02 -10.29 -12.54
CA ASN A 131 8.36 -11.43 -11.70
C ASN A 131 7.15 -12.33 -11.40
N ILE A 132 6.08 -12.28 -12.20
CA ILE A 132 4.77 -12.91 -11.89
C ILE A 132 4.83 -14.39 -11.54
N ASP A 133 5.75 -15.15 -12.15
CA ASP A 133 5.95 -16.59 -11.88
C ASP A 133 7.09 -16.89 -10.89
N ARG A 134 7.73 -15.86 -10.32
CA ARG A 134 8.87 -16.01 -9.41
C ARG A 134 8.41 -15.96 -7.97
N MET A 135 8.01 -17.11 -7.44
CA MET A 135 7.54 -17.26 -6.06
C MET A 135 8.48 -16.63 -5.02
N LYS A 136 9.80 -16.79 -5.20
CA LYS A 136 10.81 -16.21 -4.30
C LYS A 136 10.70 -14.68 -4.17
N TYR A 137 10.38 -13.97 -5.26
CA TYR A 137 10.24 -12.52 -5.25
C TYR A 137 9.14 -12.07 -4.28
N PHE A 138 7.98 -12.74 -4.31
CA PHE A 138 6.87 -12.43 -3.42
C PHE A 138 7.15 -12.87 -1.97
N LYS A 139 7.81 -14.01 -1.76
CA LYS A 139 8.23 -14.49 -0.43
C LYS A 139 9.23 -13.54 0.23
N ASP A 140 10.24 -13.07 -0.51
CA ASP A 140 11.19 -12.05 -0.04
C ASP A 140 10.48 -10.73 0.29
N MET A 141 9.52 -10.31 -0.54
CA MET A 141 8.73 -9.10 -0.29
C MET A 141 7.90 -9.18 1.00
N ILE A 142 7.30 -10.35 1.30
CA ILE A 142 6.58 -10.58 2.56
C ILE A 142 7.55 -10.46 3.74
N LEU A 143 8.71 -11.11 3.66
CA LEU A 143 9.74 -11.04 4.69
C LEU A 143 10.21 -9.60 4.94
N ASP A 144 10.36 -8.80 3.88
CA ASP A 144 10.76 -7.40 4.00
C ASP A 144 9.70 -6.54 4.69
N LEU A 145 8.43 -6.84 4.46
CA LEU A 145 7.32 -6.11 5.09
C LEU A 145 7.07 -6.52 6.55
N GLU A 146 7.36 -7.77 6.92
CA GLU A 146 6.95 -8.33 8.22
C GLU A 146 8.10 -8.67 9.17
N LYS A 147 9.31 -8.92 8.66
CA LYS A 147 10.42 -9.48 9.45
C LYS A 147 11.73 -8.71 9.31
N ALA A 148 11.89 -7.87 8.28
CA ALA A 148 13.12 -7.11 8.11
C ALA A 148 13.47 -6.26 9.35
N PRO A 149 14.76 -6.12 9.69
CA PRO A 149 15.21 -5.28 10.79
C PRO A 149 14.76 -3.83 10.62
N GLY A 150 13.91 -3.36 11.53
CA GLY A 150 13.34 -2.01 11.48
C GLY A 150 12.12 -1.85 10.57
N HIS A 151 11.45 -2.94 10.20
CA HIS A 151 10.13 -2.87 9.57
C HIS A 151 9.12 -2.11 10.45
N ASN A 152 8.19 -1.41 9.82
CA ASN A 152 7.10 -0.71 10.49
C ASN A 152 5.82 -1.52 10.32
N ARG A 153 5.14 -1.84 11.42
CA ARG A 153 3.82 -2.47 11.35
C ARG A 153 2.83 -1.53 10.68
N LYS A 154 2.19 -2.02 9.62
CA LYS A 154 1.08 -1.34 8.95
C LYS A 154 -0.24 -1.87 9.49
N LYS A 155 -1.34 -1.17 9.14
CA LYS A 155 -2.70 -1.57 9.49
C LYS A 155 -3.09 -2.90 8.81
N MET A 156 -2.65 -3.10 7.58
CA MET A 156 -2.79 -4.33 6.80
C MET A 156 -1.48 -5.12 6.88
N GLY A 157 -1.56 -6.44 7.02
CA GLY A 157 -0.38 -7.32 7.10
C GLY A 157 0.43 -7.30 5.80
N GLY A 158 1.74 -7.52 5.88
CA GLY A 158 2.61 -7.54 4.69
C GLY A 158 2.17 -8.61 3.70
N ARG A 159 1.86 -9.81 4.19
CA ARG A 159 1.29 -10.91 3.40
C ARG A 159 0.01 -10.52 2.68
N GLU A 160 -0.92 -9.87 3.38
CA GLU A 160 -2.19 -9.43 2.80
C GLU A 160 -1.96 -8.43 1.66
N MET A 161 -1.03 -7.46 1.86
CA MET A 161 -0.65 -6.51 0.81
C MET A 161 -0.08 -7.22 -0.42
N VAL A 162 0.80 -8.21 -0.23
CA VAL A 162 1.41 -8.97 -1.34
C VAL A 162 0.38 -9.84 -2.06
N VAL A 163 -0.57 -10.42 -1.34
CA VAL A 163 -1.69 -11.18 -1.94
C VAL A 163 -2.57 -10.26 -2.79
N GLU A 164 -2.90 -9.06 -2.32
CA GLU A 164 -3.66 -8.08 -3.12
C GLU A 164 -2.88 -7.60 -4.35
N LEU A 165 -1.55 -7.42 -4.24
CA LEU A 165 -0.70 -7.15 -5.39
C LEU A 165 -0.71 -8.30 -6.41
N ALA A 166 -0.66 -9.56 -5.96
CA ALA A 166 -0.74 -10.73 -6.83
C ALA A 166 -2.10 -10.81 -7.57
N LYS A 167 -3.20 -10.45 -6.88
CA LYS A 167 -4.54 -10.31 -7.49
C LYS A 167 -4.58 -9.18 -8.53
N TYR A 168 -3.96 -8.04 -8.24
CA TYR A 168 -3.88 -6.90 -9.16
C TYR A 168 -3.18 -7.26 -10.47
N ILE A 169 -2.02 -7.92 -10.39
CA ILE A 169 -1.26 -8.31 -11.58
C ILE A 169 -1.83 -9.55 -12.29
N ARG A 170 -2.91 -10.14 -11.75
CA ARG A 170 -3.59 -11.34 -12.26
C ARG A 170 -2.68 -12.58 -12.29
N ALA A 171 -1.90 -12.77 -11.23
CA ALA A 171 -1.17 -14.03 -11.01
C ALA A 171 -2.14 -15.21 -10.91
N SER A 172 -1.67 -16.42 -11.24
CA SER A 172 -2.53 -17.61 -11.25
C SER A 172 -3.17 -17.88 -9.87
N PRO A 173 -4.39 -18.46 -9.81
CA PRO A 173 -5.04 -18.77 -8.54
C PRO A 173 -4.16 -19.60 -7.60
N GLN A 174 -3.48 -20.62 -8.15
CA GLN A 174 -2.58 -21.49 -7.41
C GLN A 174 -1.42 -20.71 -6.81
N PHE A 175 -0.87 -19.76 -7.56
CA PHE A 175 0.22 -18.89 -7.08
C PHE A 175 -0.22 -17.99 -5.93
N ILE A 176 -1.41 -17.38 -6.05
CA ILE A 176 -1.99 -16.53 -5.00
C ILE A 176 -2.24 -17.34 -3.72
N GLU A 177 -2.77 -18.56 -3.86
CA GLU A 177 -3.02 -19.47 -2.75
C GLU A 177 -1.70 -19.89 -2.06
N GLU A 178 -0.68 -20.27 -2.84
CA GLU A 178 0.63 -20.65 -2.29
C GLU A 178 1.25 -19.50 -1.48
N ILE A 179 1.19 -18.26 -1.98
CA ILE A 179 1.66 -17.08 -1.24
C ILE A 179 0.88 -16.91 0.07
N GLY A 180 -0.45 -17.07 0.03
CA GLY A 180 -1.30 -16.93 1.21
C GLY A 180 -1.02 -17.96 2.29
N LEU A 181 -0.69 -19.19 1.89
CA LEU A 181 -0.44 -20.33 2.78
C LEU A 181 1.03 -20.52 3.16
N TRP A 182 1.95 -19.73 2.60
CA TRP A 182 3.38 -19.91 2.85
C TRP A 182 3.72 -19.77 4.35
N GLU A 183 4.37 -20.79 4.90
CA GLU A 183 4.93 -20.76 6.24
C GLU A 183 6.24 -19.98 6.22
N MET A 184 6.19 -18.77 6.76
CA MET A 184 7.33 -17.86 6.78
C MET A 184 8.39 -18.39 7.76
N PRO A 185 9.63 -18.61 7.30
CA PRO A 185 10.70 -19.09 8.17
C PRO A 185 11.14 -17.98 9.14
N GLU A 186 11.60 -18.38 10.32
CA GLU A 186 12.10 -17.44 11.33
C GLU A 186 13.57 -17.09 11.08
N PHE A 187 13.89 -15.80 11.17
CA PHE A 187 15.26 -15.32 11.03
C PHE A 187 16.10 -15.78 12.25
N PRO A 188 17.19 -16.53 12.06
CA PRO A 188 17.83 -17.28 13.15
C PRO A 188 18.72 -16.43 14.07
N VAL A 189 18.94 -15.15 13.74
CA VAL A 189 19.84 -14.22 14.46
C VAL A 189 19.05 -13.03 15.01
N ASN A 190 19.36 -12.64 16.24
CA ASN A 190 18.79 -11.46 16.88
C ASN A 190 19.89 -10.54 17.45
N GLY A 191 19.49 -9.38 17.98
CA GLY A 191 20.44 -8.39 18.49
C GLY A 191 21.31 -8.86 19.67
N ARG A 192 20.84 -9.84 20.46
CA ARG A 192 21.65 -10.40 21.57
C ARG A 192 22.81 -11.24 21.07
N ASP A 193 22.61 -11.97 19.98
CA ASP A 193 23.67 -12.77 19.36
C ASP A 193 24.83 -11.87 18.90
N LEU A 194 24.49 -10.71 18.33
CA LEU A 194 25.44 -9.70 17.85
C LEU A 194 26.18 -8.96 18.98
N MET A 195 25.57 -8.78 20.15
CA MET A 195 26.28 -8.21 21.30
C MET A 195 27.42 -9.14 21.76
N GLY A 196 27.24 -10.46 21.63
CA GLY A 196 28.26 -11.46 21.92
C GLY A 196 29.46 -11.44 20.96
N THR A 197 29.29 -10.88 19.76
CA THR A 197 30.35 -10.77 18.74
C THR A 197 31.04 -9.39 18.75
N GLY A 198 30.79 -8.56 19.75
CA GLY A 198 31.41 -7.23 19.89
C GLY A 198 30.72 -6.10 19.13
N VAL A 199 29.53 -6.33 18.54
CA VAL A 199 28.78 -5.30 17.82
C VAL A 199 28.11 -4.35 18.82
N LYS A 200 28.44 -3.07 18.73
CA LYS A 200 27.82 -2.02 19.56
C LYS A 200 26.36 -1.79 19.16
N GLY A 201 25.52 -1.52 20.16
CA GLY A 201 24.11 -1.18 19.95
C GLY A 201 23.90 0.08 19.09
N GLY A 202 22.71 0.23 18.51
CA GLY A 202 22.32 1.42 17.75
C GLY A 202 22.31 1.23 16.22
N PRO A 203 22.65 2.26 15.42
CA PRO A 203 22.58 2.20 13.96
C PRO A 203 23.45 1.10 13.34
N VAL A 204 24.59 0.82 13.96
CA VAL A 204 25.52 -0.24 13.58
C VAL A 204 24.83 -1.61 13.67
N MET A 205 24.23 -1.92 14.83
CA MET A 205 23.45 -3.14 15.05
C MET A 205 22.39 -3.36 13.96
N ARG A 206 21.61 -2.32 13.63
CA ARG A 206 20.58 -2.43 12.58
C ARG A 206 21.20 -2.77 11.23
N LYS A 207 22.28 -2.09 10.84
CA LYS A 207 22.96 -2.34 9.56
C LYS A 207 23.49 -3.77 9.46
N VAL A 208 24.11 -4.27 10.52
CA VAL A 208 24.63 -5.65 10.56
C VAL A 208 23.46 -6.64 10.48
N LEU A 209 22.40 -6.46 11.26
CA LEU A 209 21.19 -7.29 11.16
C LEU A 209 20.61 -7.29 9.75
N THR A 210 20.51 -6.12 9.10
CA THR A 210 20.02 -6.00 7.72
C THR A 210 20.91 -6.76 6.75
N HIS A 211 22.24 -6.65 6.89
CA HIS A 211 23.17 -7.40 6.05
C HIS A 211 23.00 -8.92 6.21
N LEU A 212 22.94 -9.41 7.44
CA LEU A 212 22.72 -10.83 7.72
C LEU A 212 21.35 -11.31 7.21
N PHE A 213 20.32 -10.48 7.32
CA PHE A 213 19.00 -10.77 6.77
C PHE A 213 19.04 -10.97 5.25
N GLU A 214 19.78 -10.13 4.53
CA GLU A 214 19.98 -10.29 3.07
C GLU A 214 20.76 -11.55 2.71
N VAL A 215 21.81 -11.89 3.46
CA VAL A 215 22.56 -13.15 3.27
C VAL A 215 21.64 -14.36 3.46
N TRP A 216 20.83 -14.33 4.52
CA TRP A 216 19.86 -15.39 4.79
C TRP A 216 18.80 -15.51 3.68
N LYS A 217 18.24 -14.40 3.19
CA LYS A 217 17.31 -14.41 2.03
C LYS A 217 17.96 -14.97 0.76
N LYS A 218 19.23 -14.65 0.49
CA LYS A 218 19.96 -15.18 -0.67
C LYS A 218 20.20 -16.69 -0.59
N SER A 219 20.22 -17.25 0.61
CA SER A 219 20.39 -18.68 0.85
C SER A 219 19.09 -19.50 0.78
N ASP A 220 18.00 -18.91 0.27
CA ASP A 220 16.65 -19.48 0.36
C ASP A 220 16.25 -19.83 1.81
N TYR A 221 16.65 -18.97 2.75
CA TYR A 221 16.31 -19.07 4.18
C TYR A 221 16.94 -20.28 4.90
N LYS A 222 17.96 -20.91 4.33
CA LYS A 222 18.56 -22.16 4.82
C LYS A 222 19.73 -21.98 5.78
N ILE A 223 20.49 -20.89 5.65
CA ILE A 223 21.67 -20.67 6.50
C ILE A 223 21.25 -20.59 7.97
N VAL A 224 21.93 -21.38 8.80
CA VAL A 224 21.68 -21.47 10.24
C VAL A 224 22.45 -20.39 11.00
N ARG A 225 22.09 -20.19 12.27
CA ARG A 225 22.60 -19.09 13.12
C ARG A 225 24.13 -18.93 13.10
N ASP A 226 24.86 -20.00 13.42
CA ASP A 226 26.32 -19.91 13.62
C ASP A 226 27.06 -19.61 12.31
N GLU A 227 26.60 -20.22 11.22
CA GLU A 227 27.08 -19.93 9.87
C GLU A 227 26.76 -18.49 9.49
N LEU A 228 25.55 -18.00 9.79
CA LEU A 228 25.16 -16.63 9.50
C LEU A 228 26.03 -15.61 10.25
N LEU A 229 26.34 -15.86 11.52
CA LEU A 229 27.22 -14.99 12.32
C LEU A 229 28.66 -14.94 11.77
N SER A 230 29.12 -15.98 11.08
CA SER A 230 30.44 -15.99 10.43
C SER A 230 30.55 -15.00 9.26
N HIS A 231 29.42 -14.53 8.72
CA HIS A 231 29.39 -13.50 7.68
C HIS A 231 29.61 -12.07 8.21
N ILE A 232 29.83 -11.89 9.53
CA ILE A 232 30.20 -10.59 10.09
C ILE A 232 31.68 -10.33 9.79
N THR A 233 31.96 -9.46 8.83
CA THR A 233 33.34 -9.08 8.47
C THR A 233 33.83 -7.86 9.26
N ALA A 234 35.14 -7.75 9.46
CA ALA A 234 35.76 -6.57 10.06
C ALA A 234 35.46 -5.29 9.26
N GLU A 235 35.39 -5.41 7.93
CA GLU A 235 35.03 -4.32 7.01
C GLU A 235 33.60 -3.81 7.26
N LEU A 236 32.64 -4.71 7.49
CA LEU A 236 31.27 -4.35 7.82
C LEU A 236 31.20 -3.56 9.13
N LEU A 237 32.02 -3.92 10.11
CA LEU A 237 32.09 -3.21 11.39
C LEU A 237 32.74 -1.82 11.23
N GLN A 238 33.84 -1.71 10.48
CA GLN A 238 34.54 -0.44 10.25
C GLN A 238 33.67 0.57 9.48
N LEU A 239 33.02 0.15 8.39
CA LEU A 239 32.10 0.99 7.61
C LEU A 239 30.94 1.54 8.45
N THR A 240 30.53 0.79 9.47
CA THR A 240 29.44 1.21 10.35
C THR A 240 29.91 2.18 11.43
N GLU A 241 31.13 2.04 11.94
CA GLU A 241 31.72 2.97 12.92
C GLU A 241 31.99 4.34 12.27
N ASP A 242 32.58 4.38 11.07
CA ASP A 242 32.84 5.63 10.33
C ASP A 242 31.55 6.40 10.02
N ASP A 243 30.49 5.70 9.57
CA ASP A 243 29.19 6.33 9.32
C ASP A 243 28.51 6.84 10.60
N SER A 244 28.76 6.20 11.74
CA SER A 244 28.24 6.64 13.03
C SER A 244 28.95 7.90 13.52
N ILE A 245 30.27 7.99 13.32
CA ILE A 245 31.10 9.16 13.64
C ILE A 245 30.66 10.36 12.79
N ARG A 246 30.55 10.18 11.46
CA ARG A 246 30.08 11.24 10.54
C ARG A 246 28.71 11.79 10.91
N ARG A 247 27.75 10.93 11.30
CA ARG A 247 26.42 11.37 11.76
C ARG A 247 26.49 12.13 13.09
N CYS A 248 27.37 11.74 14.00
CA CYS A 248 27.56 12.43 15.26
C CYS A 248 28.20 13.80 15.07
N GLU A 249 29.16 13.92 14.15
CA GLU A 249 29.79 15.19 13.77
C GLU A 249 28.79 16.14 13.10
N LYS A 250 27.96 15.63 12.18
CA LYS A 250 26.92 16.43 11.52
C LYS A 250 25.86 16.97 12.50
N ARG A 251 25.44 16.16 13.48
CA ARG A 251 24.52 16.62 14.54
C ARG A 251 25.17 17.66 15.47
N LYS A 252 26.47 17.54 15.74
CA LYS A 252 27.20 18.54 16.52
C LYS A 252 27.32 19.87 15.77
N SER A 253 27.61 19.84 14.46
CA SER A 253 27.67 21.06 13.64
C SER A 253 26.32 21.76 13.51
N GLU A 254 25.22 21.00 13.38
CA GLU A 254 23.85 21.55 13.35
C GLU A 254 23.44 22.11 14.74
N SER A 255 23.82 21.46 15.84
CA SER A 255 23.56 21.98 17.20
C SER A 255 24.39 23.20 17.59
N SER A 256 25.53 23.43 16.91
CA SER A 256 26.36 24.63 17.11
C SER A 256 25.92 25.82 16.27
N SER A 257 25.20 25.60 15.16
CA SER A 257 24.62 26.69 14.36
C SER A 257 23.31 27.25 14.94
N ASP A 258 22.63 26.50 15.81
CA ASP A 258 21.36 26.92 16.43
C ASP A 258 21.53 27.77 17.71
N LYS A 259 22.75 28.17 18.07
CA LYS A 259 23.01 29.04 19.24
C LYS A 259 23.21 30.52 18.92
N GLU A 260 23.07 30.93 17.67
CA GLU A 260 23.24 32.34 17.26
C GLU A 260 22.02 32.95 16.56
N VAL A 261 20.78 32.55 16.87
CA VAL A 261 19.59 33.35 16.52
C VAL A 261 18.44 33.12 17.51
N GLU A 262 18.54 33.68 18.73
CA GLU A 262 17.34 33.94 19.54
C GLU A 262 17.13 35.44 19.65
N GLY A 263 16.39 35.97 18.67
CA GLY A 263 15.92 37.34 18.61
C GLY A 263 14.72 37.45 17.67
N GLU A 264 13.53 37.50 18.28
CA GLU A 264 12.29 38.06 17.72
C GLU A 264 11.55 37.30 16.60
N PHE A 265 10.48 36.57 16.96
CA PHE A 265 9.07 36.93 16.72
C PHE A 265 8.18 35.69 16.83
N PHE A 266 7.22 35.74 17.76
CA PHE A 266 6.19 34.74 17.98
C PHE A 266 4.88 35.26 17.40
N ILE A 267 4.35 34.64 16.34
CA ILE A 267 2.92 34.69 15.98
C ILE A 267 2.52 33.31 15.39
N PRO A 268 1.52 32.62 15.94
CA PRO A 268 1.03 31.35 15.41
C PRO A 268 -0.11 31.60 14.42
N LEU A 269 -0.17 30.89 13.28
CA LEU A 269 -1.42 30.76 12.52
C LEU A 269 -1.41 29.57 11.55
N HIS A 270 -2.32 28.65 11.88
CA HIS A 270 -3.27 27.94 11.01
C HIS A 270 -2.84 26.76 10.13
N GLU A 271 -3.41 25.61 10.51
CA GLU A 271 -3.93 24.56 9.64
C GLU A 271 -4.65 25.17 8.42
N GLU A 272 -4.12 24.89 7.23
CA GLU A 272 -4.88 24.78 5.99
C GLU A 272 -3.93 24.19 4.95
N LEU A 273 -4.20 22.97 4.49
CA LEU A 273 -3.85 22.45 3.15
C LEU A 273 -4.35 21.00 3.05
N PHE A 274 -5.67 20.87 2.89
CA PHE A 274 -6.31 19.70 2.30
C PHE A 274 -7.18 20.21 1.15
N PHE A 275 -6.68 20.18 -0.07
CA PHE A 275 -7.49 20.12 -1.28
C PHE A 275 -6.69 19.46 -2.40
N PHE A 276 -7.39 18.54 -3.08
CA PHE A 276 -7.05 17.72 -4.24
C PHE A 276 -6.40 16.34 -3.97
#